data_AF-A0A7K2Z5T2-F1
#
_entry.id   AF-A0A7K2Z5T2-F1
#
_cell.length_a   1.000
_cell.length_b   1.000
_cell.length_c   1.000
_cell.angle_alpha   90.00
_cell.angle_beta   90.00
_cell.angle_gamma   90.00
#
_symmetry.space_group_name_H-M   'P 1'
#
loop_
_entity.id
_entity.type
_entity.pdbx_description
1 polymer ?
#
loop_
_entity_poly.entity_id
_entity_poly.type
_entity_poly.pdbx_seq_one_letter_code
_entity_poly.pdbx_strand_id
1 'polypeptide(L)'
;MAVQTIAGNATTTSVDLGPAVALSCRECGERFELGPLFACASCFGPLEVAYDLPTGSPEELRERIEAGPNNIWRYAPLLPVPADVAEKPNINPGFTKLVKADNLARELGVTGGLYVKDDSGNPTHSFKDRVVAIAVEAARAFGFTTLSCSSTGNLAGAVGAAAARAGLRSCVFIPHDLEQGKVVMAAVYGGELVGIEGNYDDVNRFCSELIGDPLGEGWGFVNVNLRPYYGEGSKTLAYEICEQLGWRLPDQIVIPIASGSQLTKIDKGFQELIKLGLVEDKPYKIFGAQAEGCSPVSAAFKAGHDVVRPQKPNTIAKSLAIGNPADGPYVLDIARRTGGAVEDVNDEQVVDAIKLLARTEGIFGETAGGVTLGVTRKLIEAGVIDPALTTVVLNTGDGLKTLDAVSATSQATATIKPSLDAFRAAGLASA
;
A
#
# COMPACT_ATOMS: atom_id res chain seq x y z
N MET A 1 -37.28 9.43 3.00
CA MET A 1 -37.97 10.29 3.98
C MET A 1 -37.68 9.75 5.37
N ALA A 2 -37.50 10.66 6.32
CA ALA A 2 -37.09 10.48 7.73
C ALA A 2 -35.59 10.19 7.95
N VAL A 3 -34.80 11.26 7.87
CA VAL A 3 -33.55 11.40 8.63
C VAL A 3 -33.92 11.32 10.10
N GLN A 4 -33.58 10.23 10.78
CA GLN A 4 -33.64 10.17 12.23
C GLN A 4 -32.38 10.83 12.79
N THR A 5 -32.54 12.08 13.21
CA THR A 5 -31.62 12.79 14.07
C THR A 5 -31.61 12.07 15.43
N ILE A 6 -30.61 11.22 15.68
CA ILE A 6 -30.36 10.69 17.01
C ILE A 6 -29.66 11.81 17.80
N ALA A 7 -30.46 12.70 18.37
CA ALA A 7 -30.02 13.58 19.45
C ALA A 7 -29.99 12.77 20.74
N GLY A 8 -28.92 12.01 20.95
CA GLY A 8 -28.59 11.39 22.23
C GLY A 8 -27.44 12.16 22.87
N ASN A 9 -27.64 12.65 24.09
CA ASN A 9 -26.56 13.15 24.95
C ASN A 9 -25.54 12.02 25.18
N ALA A 10 -24.55 11.92 24.29
CA ALA A 10 -23.35 11.14 24.53
C ALA A 10 -22.40 12.05 25.32
N THR A 11 -22.10 11.68 26.55
CA THR A 11 -20.85 12.07 27.19
C THR A 11 -19.73 11.75 26.20
N THR A 12 -19.16 12.78 25.59
CA THR A 12 -18.09 12.69 24.61
C THR A 12 -16.83 12.16 25.30
N THR A 13 -16.72 10.83 25.42
CA THR A 13 -15.41 10.20 25.54
C THR A 13 -14.64 10.62 24.29
N SER A 14 -13.72 11.57 24.45
CA SER A 14 -12.85 12.03 23.37
C SER A 14 -12.14 10.82 22.79
N VAL A 15 -12.38 10.52 21.51
CA VAL A 15 -11.68 9.48 20.78
C VAL A 15 -10.19 9.85 20.77
N ASP A 16 -9.34 9.03 21.36
CA ASP A 16 -7.88 9.25 21.35
C ASP A 16 -7.26 8.65 20.08
N LEU A 17 -6.99 9.52 19.13
CA LEU A 17 -6.23 9.23 17.90
C LEU A 17 -5.03 10.18 17.78
N GLY A 18 -4.46 10.57 18.91
CA GLY A 18 -3.27 11.43 19.00
C GLY A 18 -3.45 12.77 18.28
N PRO A 19 -2.56 13.12 17.32
CA PRO A 19 -2.57 14.42 16.64
C PRO A 19 -3.71 14.61 15.62
N ALA A 20 -4.57 13.60 15.40
CA ALA A 20 -5.73 13.75 14.54
C ALA A 20 -6.76 14.68 15.21
N VAL A 21 -7.30 15.66 14.45
CA VAL A 21 -8.25 16.64 15.00
C VAL A 21 -9.60 16.66 14.29
N ALA A 22 -9.66 16.20 13.04
CA ALA A 22 -10.89 16.13 12.25
C ALA A 22 -10.73 15.20 11.05
N LEU A 23 -11.85 14.85 10.41
CA LEU A 23 -11.87 14.41 9.02
C LEU A 23 -12.16 15.62 8.11
N SER A 24 -11.46 15.75 6.99
CA SER A 24 -11.62 16.84 6.03
C SER A 24 -11.89 16.26 4.65
N CYS A 25 -12.92 16.78 3.96
CA CYS A 25 -13.18 16.42 2.58
C CYS A 25 -12.10 16.99 1.65
N ARG A 26 -11.60 16.17 0.72
CA ARG A 26 -10.62 16.60 -0.30
C ARG A 26 -11.19 17.54 -1.35
N GLU A 27 -12.50 17.48 -1.58
CA GLU A 27 -13.17 18.25 -2.65
C GLU A 27 -13.68 19.60 -2.15
N CYS A 28 -14.52 19.60 -1.10
CA CYS A 28 -15.15 20.82 -0.61
C CYS A 28 -14.49 21.43 0.64
N GLY A 29 -13.51 20.74 1.25
CA GLY A 29 -12.84 21.20 2.46
C GLY A 29 -13.67 21.15 3.74
N GLU A 30 -14.90 20.64 3.69
CA GLU A 30 -15.76 20.50 4.87
C GLU A 30 -15.14 19.56 5.90
N ARG A 31 -15.29 19.93 7.18
CA ARG A 31 -14.72 19.21 8.31
C ARG A 31 -15.80 18.49 9.12
N PHE A 32 -15.46 17.27 9.53
CA PHE A 32 -16.28 16.39 10.34
C PHE A 32 -15.50 15.98 11.58
N GLU A 33 -16.21 15.65 12.66
CA GLU A 33 -15.59 15.02 13.83
C GLU A 33 -14.95 13.69 13.43
N LEU A 34 -13.95 13.26 14.22
CA LEU A 34 -13.34 11.95 14.04
C LEU A 34 -14.39 10.87 14.29
N GLY A 35 -14.58 10.01 13.30
CA GLY A 35 -15.58 8.96 13.33
C GLY A 35 -15.40 8.00 12.16
N PRO A 36 -16.14 6.88 12.14
CA PRO A 36 -16.09 5.87 11.08
C PRO A 36 -16.82 6.34 9.80
N LEU A 37 -16.43 7.49 9.26
CA LEU A 37 -16.99 8.11 8.07
C LEU A 37 -16.03 7.94 6.90
N PHE A 38 -16.54 7.57 5.72
CA PHE A 38 -15.70 7.32 4.53
C PHE A 38 -15.94 8.28 3.37
N ALA A 39 -17.07 8.99 3.38
CA ALA A 39 -17.44 9.96 2.35
C ALA A 39 -18.04 11.21 2.98
N CYS A 40 -17.80 12.35 2.34
CA CYS A 40 -18.38 13.63 2.72
C CYS A 40 -19.90 13.62 2.55
N ALA A 41 -20.64 14.04 3.58
CA ALA A 41 -22.09 14.09 3.54
C ALA A 41 -22.64 15.14 2.54
N SER A 42 -21.85 16.15 2.19
CA SER A 42 -22.28 17.27 1.34
C SER A 42 -21.97 17.08 -0.15
N CYS A 43 -20.81 16.51 -0.49
CA CYS A 43 -20.39 16.35 -1.88
C CYS A 43 -19.99 14.93 -2.27
N PHE A 44 -20.09 13.96 -1.35
CA PHE A 44 -19.67 12.56 -1.55
C PHE A 44 -18.18 12.36 -1.87
N GLY A 45 -17.38 13.42 -1.78
CA GLY A 45 -15.93 13.35 -1.93
C GLY A 45 -15.26 12.57 -0.78
N PRO A 46 -14.07 12.00 -1.02
CA PRO A 46 -13.35 11.24 0.00
C PRO A 46 -12.90 12.14 1.16
N LEU A 47 -12.88 11.55 2.35
CA LEU A 47 -12.40 12.17 3.58
C LEU A 47 -10.94 11.79 3.85
N GLU A 48 -10.18 12.72 4.42
CA GLU A 48 -8.83 12.49 4.94
C GLU A 48 -8.69 12.99 6.37
N VAL A 49 -7.76 12.40 7.13
CA VAL A 49 -7.43 12.89 8.47
C VAL A 49 -6.74 14.24 8.38
N ALA A 50 -7.30 15.23 9.07
CA ALA A 50 -6.68 16.51 9.37
C ALA A 50 -5.95 16.43 10.72
N TYR A 51 -4.77 17.04 10.77
CA TYR A 51 -3.86 16.95 11.91
C TYR A 51 -3.58 18.31 12.55
N ASP A 52 -3.32 18.28 13.85
CA ASP A 52 -2.48 19.27 14.53
C ASP A 52 -1.13 18.61 14.82
N LEU A 53 -0.21 18.76 13.87
CA LEU A 53 1.11 18.13 13.94
C LEU A 53 2.00 18.86 14.95
N PRO A 54 2.95 18.16 15.60
CA PRO A 54 3.82 18.76 16.61
C PRO A 54 4.55 20.00 16.07
N THR A 55 4.55 21.04 16.90
CA THR A 55 5.35 22.26 16.68
C THR A 55 6.60 22.20 17.57
N GLY A 56 7.75 22.67 17.09
CA GLY A 56 9.02 22.59 17.84
C GLY A 56 10.25 22.47 16.94
N SER A 57 11.38 22.09 17.53
CA SER A 57 12.62 21.82 16.78
C SER A 57 12.46 20.56 15.91
N PRO A 58 12.73 20.66 14.59
CA PRO A 58 12.77 19.50 13.71
C PRO A 58 13.83 18.49 14.15
N GLU A 59 14.97 18.94 14.67
CA GLU A 59 16.07 18.08 15.15
C GLU A 59 15.64 17.22 16.34
N GLU A 60 15.02 17.83 17.36
CA GLU A 60 14.47 17.08 18.50
C GLU A 60 13.40 16.08 18.06
N LEU A 61 12.58 16.44 17.07
CA LEU A 61 11.57 15.53 16.51
C LEU A 61 12.21 14.36 15.76
N ARG A 62 13.28 14.59 14.99
CA ARG A 62 14.07 13.52 14.34
C ARG A 62 14.67 12.58 15.38
N GLU A 63 15.36 13.11 16.39
CA GLU A 63 15.97 12.31 17.46
C GLU A 63 14.93 11.43 18.18
N ARG A 64 13.74 11.99 18.47
CA ARG A 64 12.64 11.25 19.08
C ARG A 64 12.11 10.13 18.20
N ILE A 65 11.99 10.36 16.89
CA ILE A 65 11.56 9.34 15.92
C ILE A 65 12.63 8.24 15.82
N GLU A 66 13.90 8.59 15.69
CA GLU A 66 15.01 7.63 15.57
C GLU A 66 15.18 6.76 16.82
N ALA A 67 14.90 7.32 18.01
CA ALA A 67 14.89 6.58 19.27
C ALA A 67 13.70 5.60 19.42
N GLY A 68 12.68 5.73 18.56
CA GLY A 68 11.51 4.87 18.57
C GLY A 68 11.77 3.43 18.09
N PRO A 69 10.79 2.53 18.23
CA PRO A 69 10.94 1.13 17.81
C PRO A 69 11.14 1.01 16.29
N ASN A 70 11.82 -0.05 15.83
CA ASN A 70 12.05 -0.35 14.40
C ASN A 70 10.76 -0.86 13.71
N ASN A 71 9.71 -0.04 13.68
CA ASN A 71 8.42 -0.26 13.00
C ASN A 71 7.70 1.09 12.82
N ILE A 72 6.50 1.12 12.23
CA ILE A 72 5.78 2.37 11.96
C ILE A 72 5.44 3.20 13.20
N TRP A 73 5.48 2.63 14.41
CA TRP A 73 5.09 3.32 15.64
C TRP A 73 6.09 4.37 16.09
N ARG A 74 7.32 4.37 15.57
CA ARG A 74 8.23 5.51 15.74
C ARG A 74 7.68 6.82 15.21
N TYR A 75 6.76 6.75 14.24
CA TYR A 75 6.08 7.92 13.67
C TYR A 75 4.74 8.21 14.35
N ALA A 76 4.41 7.60 15.50
CA ALA A 76 3.16 7.86 16.23
C ALA A 76 2.83 9.36 16.41
N PRO A 77 3.81 10.27 16.68
CA PRO A 77 3.54 11.70 16.75
C PRO A 77 2.98 12.35 15.46
N LEU A 78 3.03 11.65 14.32
CA LEU A 78 2.59 12.11 13.00
C LEU A 78 1.41 11.28 12.44
N LEU A 79 0.91 10.31 13.21
CA LEU A 79 -0.09 9.33 12.80
C LEU A 79 -1.37 9.46 13.63
N PRO A 80 -2.53 9.02 13.12
CA PRO A 80 -3.79 9.17 13.82
C PRO A 80 -3.97 8.02 14.83
N VAL A 81 -3.06 7.93 15.79
CA VAL A 81 -2.97 6.84 16.75
C VAL A 81 -2.63 7.40 18.13
N PRO A 82 -3.05 6.73 19.21
CA PRO A 82 -2.72 7.16 20.56
C PRO A 82 -1.22 7.03 20.82
N ALA A 83 -0.69 7.84 21.75
CA ALA A 83 0.75 7.90 22.02
C ALA A 83 1.34 6.58 22.55
N ASP A 84 0.51 5.76 23.21
CA ASP A 84 0.86 4.46 23.77
C ASP A 84 0.75 3.29 22.76
N VAL A 85 0.48 3.57 21.48
CA VAL A 85 0.20 2.54 20.45
C VAL A 85 1.26 1.43 20.38
N ALA A 86 2.53 1.76 20.61
CA ALA A 86 3.63 0.80 20.56
C ALA A 86 3.56 -0.26 21.67
N GLU A 87 2.88 0.03 22.78
CA GLU A 87 2.70 -0.88 23.93
C GLU A 87 1.50 -1.82 23.75
N LYS A 88 0.61 -1.51 22.81
CA LYS A 88 -0.60 -2.28 22.58
C LYS A 88 -0.34 -3.55 21.76
N PRO A 89 -1.16 -4.60 21.91
CA PRO A 89 -1.04 -5.80 21.07
C PRO A 89 -1.26 -5.45 19.59
N ASN A 90 -0.21 -5.57 18.80
CA ASN A 90 -0.19 -5.31 17.37
C ASN A 90 0.89 -6.20 16.69
N ILE A 91 0.93 -6.19 15.35
CA ILE A 91 1.90 -6.97 14.54
C ILE A 91 3.20 -6.20 14.23
N ASN A 92 3.34 -4.96 14.70
CA ASN A 92 4.54 -4.12 14.53
C ASN A 92 5.10 -4.05 13.08
N PRO A 93 4.32 -3.58 12.09
CA PRO A 93 4.78 -3.54 10.70
C PRO A 93 5.69 -2.35 10.40
N GLY A 94 6.33 -2.38 9.25
CA GLY A 94 7.15 -1.29 8.75
C GLY A 94 8.60 -1.34 9.21
N PHE A 95 9.26 -0.19 9.09
CA PHE A 95 10.71 -0.01 9.10
C PHE A 95 11.45 -1.05 8.23
N THR A 96 10.84 -1.37 7.10
CA THR A 96 11.37 -2.37 6.17
C THR A 96 12.60 -1.86 5.45
N LYS A 97 13.36 -2.77 4.84
CA LYS A 97 14.65 -2.44 4.22
C LYS A 97 14.46 -1.45 3.06
N LEU A 98 15.30 -0.42 3.02
CA LEU A 98 15.57 0.36 1.83
C LEU A 98 16.87 -0.17 1.23
N VAL A 99 16.76 -1.12 0.30
CA VAL A 99 17.91 -1.82 -0.27
C VAL A 99 18.53 -0.95 -1.35
N LYS A 100 19.82 -0.61 -1.21
CA LYS A 100 20.58 0.03 -2.29
C LYS A 100 20.88 -1.02 -3.37
N ALA A 101 20.27 -0.86 -4.54
CA ALA A 101 20.22 -1.87 -5.60
C ALA A 101 21.33 -1.63 -6.64
N ASP A 102 22.59 -1.84 -6.24
CA ASP A 102 23.76 -1.50 -7.06
C ASP A 102 23.90 -2.37 -8.33
N ASN A 103 23.42 -3.63 -8.31
CA ASN A 103 23.51 -4.52 -9.47
C ASN A 103 22.42 -4.17 -10.50
N LEU A 104 21.21 -3.94 -10.02
CA LEU A 104 20.06 -3.48 -10.80
C LEU A 104 20.33 -2.09 -11.40
N ALA A 105 20.95 -1.20 -10.62
CA ALA A 105 21.37 0.12 -11.11
C ALA A 105 22.31 0.00 -12.31
N ARG A 106 23.31 -0.89 -12.24
CA ARG A 106 24.21 -1.15 -13.39
C ARG A 106 23.48 -1.73 -14.59
N GLU A 107 22.55 -2.66 -14.38
CA GLU A 107 21.79 -3.27 -15.46
C GLU A 107 20.84 -2.27 -16.15
N LEU A 108 20.30 -1.30 -15.39
CA LEU A 108 19.41 -0.26 -15.91
C LEU A 108 20.13 1.05 -16.32
N GLY A 109 21.44 1.13 -16.13
CA GLY A 109 22.22 2.34 -16.42
C GLY A 109 21.98 3.52 -15.47
N VAL A 110 21.47 3.29 -14.26
CA VAL A 110 21.24 4.31 -13.24
C VAL A 110 22.54 4.62 -12.50
N THR A 111 22.90 5.90 -12.42
CA THR A 111 24.16 6.39 -11.82
C THR A 111 23.93 7.22 -10.55
N GLY A 112 22.76 7.83 -10.38
CA GLY A 112 22.39 8.65 -9.21
C GLY A 112 22.07 7.86 -7.94
N GLY A 113 21.97 6.52 -8.05
CA GLY A 113 21.58 5.62 -6.98
C GLY A 113 20.15 5.10 -7.17
N LEU A 114 20.00 3.78 -7.12
CA LEU A 114 18.73 3.09 -7.18
C LEU A 114 18.47 2.38 -5.86
N TYR A 115 17.28 2.55 -5.30
CA TYR A 115 16.88 1.93 -4.06
C TYR A 115 15.57 1.19 -4.23
N VAL A 116 15.45 0.01 -3.61
CA VAL A 116 14.21 -0.76 -3.53
C VAL A 116 13.70 -0.68 -2.10
N LYS A 117 12.55 -0.05 -1.91
CA LYS A 117 11.83 -0.11 -0.62
C LYS A 117 11.04 -1.40 -0.57
N ASP A 118 11.54 -2.35 0.22
CA ASP A 118 11.12 -3.75 0.16
C ASP A 118 10.20 -4.14 1.31
N ASP A 119 8.90 -4.08 1.06
CA ASP A 119 7.85 -4.42 2.03
C ASP A 119 7.54 -5.93 2.12
N SER A 120 8.31 -6.79 1.43
CA SER A 120 8.23 -8.26 1.59
C SER A 120 8.57 -8.73 3.00
N GLY A 121 9.35 -7.94 3.75
CA GLY A 121 9.75 -8.21 5.13
C GLY A 121 8.71 -7.83 6.20
N ASN A 122 7.53 -7.34 5.83
CA ASN A 122 6.45 -7.10 6.79
C ASN A 122 5.90 -8.43 7.37
N PRO A 123 5.21 -8.42 8.53
CA PRO A 123 4.73 -9.62 9.22
C PRO A 123 3.90 -10.60 8.37
N THR A 124 3.04 -10.08 7.49
CA THR A 124 2.26 -10.87 6.53
C THR A 124 2.80 -10.76 5.12
N HIS A 125 4.04 -10.29 4.96
CA HIS A 125 4.76 -10.20 3.69
C HIS A 125 4.13 -9.26 2.66
N SER A 126 3.56 -8.14 3.11
CA SER A 126 3.18 -7.03 2.22
C SER A 126 3.00 -5.71 2.96
N PHE A 127 2.97 -4.62 2.21
CA PHE A 127 2.70 -3.27 2.75
C PHE A 127 1.34 -3.14 3.44
N LYS A 128 0.40 -4.08 3.22
CA LYS A 128 -0.95 -4.04 3.79
C LYS A 128 -0.95 -4.06 5.30
N ASP A 129 0.11 -4.56 5.93
CA ASP A 129 0.22 -4.53 7.38
C ASP A 129 0.28 -3.11 7.93
N ARG A 130 0.92 -2.18 7.22
CA ARG A 130 1.04 -0.76 7.63
C ARG A 130 -0.32 -0.09 7.76
N VAL A 131 -1.14 -0.24 6.72
CA VAL A 131 -2.47 0.39 6.61
C VAL A 131 -3.48 -0.27 7.54
N VAL A 132 -3.41 -1.60 7.71
CA VAL A 132 -4.26 -2.32 8.65
C VAL A 132 -3.88 -1.97 10.10
N ALA A 133 -2.60 -1.80 10.42
CA ALA A 133 -2.19 -1.44 11.77
C ALA A 133 -2.78 -0.09 12.23
N ILE A 134 -2.84 0.92 11.36
CA ILE A 134 -3.56 2.17 11.68
C ILE A 134 -5.07 1.95 11.83
N ALA A 135 -5.65 1.13 10.96
CA ALA A 135 -7.08 0.83 11.02
C ALA A 135 -7.49 0.07 12.30
N VAL A 136 -6.61 -0.77 12.85
CA VAL A 136 -6.82 -1.47 14.14
C VAL A 136 -6.97 -0.47 15.27
N GLU A 137 -6.13 0.57 15.31
CA GLU A 137 -6.21 1.58 16.37
C GLU A 137 -7.43 2.48 16.21
N ALA A 138 -7.80 2.83 14.97
CA ALA A 138 -9.08 3.48 14.71
C ALA A 138 -10.27 2.61 15.17
N ALA A 139 -10.25 1.31 14.87
CA ALA A 139 -11.28 0.38 15.32
C ALA A 139 -11.39 0.33 16.86
N ARG A 140 -10.25 0.26 17.56
CA ARG A 140 -10.21 0.32 19.04
C ARG A 140 -10.78 1.63 19.58
N ALA A 141 -10.37 2.75 19.01
CA ALA A 141 -10.80 4.08 19.44
C ALA A 141 -12.32 4.28 19.26
N PHE A 142 -12.91 3.66 18.25
CA PHE A 142 -14.37 3.68 18.00
C PHE A 142 -15.14 2.53 18.67
N GLY A 143 -14.48 1.69 19.47
CA GLY A 143 -15.13 0.58 20.18
C GLY A 143 -15.60 -0.57 19.28
N PHE A 144 -15.03 -0.70 18.07
CA PHE A 144 -15.34 -1.83 17.20
C PHE A 144 -14.74 -3.13 17.74
N THR A 145 -15.50 -4.21 17.60
CA THR A 145 -15.16 -5.55 18.11
C THR A 145 -14.75 -6.51 17.00
N THR A 146 -15.09 -6.18 15.76
CA THR A 146 -14.81 -6.99 14.57
C THR A 146 -14.06 -6.15 13.54
N LEU A 147 -12.89 -6.62 13.11
CA LEU A 147 -12.19 -6.09 11.94
C LEU A 147 -12.61 -6.85 10.69
N SER A 148 -12.83 -6.11 9.60
CA SER A 148 -13.34 -6.68 8.37
C SER A 148 -12.72 -6.04 7.14
N CYS A 149 -12.80 -6.73 6.01
CA CYS A 149 -12.52 -6.17 4.70
C CYS A 149 -13.26 -6.94 3.59
N SER A 150 -13.45 -6.25 2.46
CA SER A 150 -13.68 -6.90 1.16
C SER A 150 -12.34 -7.04 0.45
N SER A 151 -11.74 -8.23 0.45
CA SER A 151 -10.46 -8.42 -0.25
C SER A 151 -10.12 -9.86 -0.54
N THR A 152 -9.52 -10.07 -1.70
CA THR A 152 -9.17 -11.39 -2.26
C THR A 152 -7.69 -11.74 -2.14
N GLY A 153 -6.89 -11.00 -1.37
CA GLY A 153 -5.44 -11.17 -1.35
C GLY A 153 -4.75 -10.58 -0.12
N ASN A 154 -3.69 -9.78 -0.33
CA ASN A 154 -2.80 -9.27 0.73
C ASN A 154 -3.52 -8.60 1.91
N LEU A 155 -4.62 -7.88 1.64
CA LEU A 155 -5.37 -7.20 2.70
C LEU A 155 -6.15 -8.19 3.60
N ALA A 156 -6.66 -9.30 3.05
CA ALA A 156 -7.35 -10.33 3.83
C ALA A 156 -6.41 -10.95 4.87
N GLY A 157 -5.21 -11.33 4.46
CA GLY A 157 -4.19 -11.86 5.37
C GLY A 157 -3.76 -10.85 6.44
N ALA A 158 -3.54 -9.59 6.05
CA ALA A 158 -3.19 -8.52 6.99
C ALA A 158 -4.28 -8.27 8.04
N VAL A 159 -5.56 -8.26 7.64
CA VAL A 159 -6.70 -8.11 8.57
C VAL A 159 -6.80 -9.29 9.51
N GLY A 160 -6.72 -10.52 9.00
CA GLY A 160 -6.74 -11.74 9.81
C GLY A 160 -5.64 -11.73 10.88
N ALA A 161 -4.39 -11.48 10.46
CA ALA A 161 -3.24 -11.45 11.35
C ALA A 161 -3.33 -10.34 12.39
N ALA A 162 -3.68 -9.12 11.98
CA ALA A 162 -3.78 -7.98 12.87
C ALA A 162 -4.90 -8.16 13.90
N ALA A 163 -6.07 -8.66 13.49
CA ALA A 163 -7.18 -8.93 14.40
C ALA A 163 -6.83 -10.00 15.43
N ALA A 164 -6.25 -11.13 14.98
CA ALA A 164 -5.82 -12.22 15.85
C ALA A 164 -4.82 -11.71 16.92
N ARG A 165 -3.87 -10.87 16.52
CA ARG A 165 -2.89 -10.28 17.43
C ARG A 165 -3.49 -9.22 18.35
N ALA A 166 -4.45 -8.45 17.86
CA ALA A 166 -5.11 -7.38 18.60
C ALA A 166 -6.19 -7.88 19.58
N GLY A 167 -6.58 -9.16 19.49
CA GLY A 167 -7.68 -9.74 20.27
C GLY A 167 -9.07 -9.35 19.75
N LEU A 168 -9.17 -8.95 18.48
CA LEU A 168 -10.42 -8.60 17.81
C LEU A 168 -10.92 -9.80 16.99
N ARG A 169 -12.25 -9.88 16.79
CA ARG A 169 -12.79 -10.81 15.79
C ARG A 169 -12.37 -10.34 14.40
N SER A 170 -12.18 -11.26 13.46
CA SER A 170 -12.03 -10.93 12.05
C SER A 170 -13.01 -11.69 11.20
N CYS A 171 -13.72 -10.97 10.33
CA CYS A 171 -14.58 -11.55 9.31
C CYS A 171 -14.24 -10.93 7.97
N VAL A 172 -13.77 -11.72 7.01
CA VAL A 172 -13.33 -11.26 5.69
C VAL A 172 -14.24 -11.82 4.61
N PHE A 173 -14.63 -10.98 3.66
CA PHE A 173 -15.49 -11.37 2.54
C PHE A 173 -14.69 -11.46 1.24
N ILE A 174 -14.85 -12.58 0.53
CA ILE A 174 -14.21 -12.89 -0.75
C ILE A 174 -15.22 -13.40 -1.77
N PRO A 175 -14.98 -13.27 -3.09
CA PRO A 175 -15.62 -14.13 -4.08
C PRO A 175 -15.36 -15.60 -3.76
N HIS A 176 -16.34 -16.46 -3.98
CA HIS A 176 -16.24 -17.90 -3.68
C HIS A 176 -15.24 -18.65 -4.57
N ASP A 177 -14.86 -18.09 -5.72
CA ASP A 177 -14.09 -18.75 -6.80
C ASP A 177 -12.59 -18.38 -6.81
N LEU A 178 -12.05 -17.93 -5.68
CA LEU A 178 -10.62 -17.58 -5.56
C LEU A 178 -9.67 -18.79 -5.59
N GLU A 179 -8.41 -18.52 -5.94
CA GLU A 179 -7.36 -19.53 -5.90
C GLU A 179 -7.13 -20.02 -4.47
N GLN A 180 -7.00 -21.34 -4.30
CA GLN A 180 -6.91 -21.98 -2.98
C GLN A 180 -5.79 -21.41 -2.09
N GLY A 181 -4.64 -21.06 -2.67
CA GLY A 181 -3.54 -20.45 -1.92
C GLY A 181 -3.94 -19.15 -1.22
N LYS A 182 -4.75 -18.29 -1.87
CA LYS A 182 -5.21 -17.03 -1.29
C LYS A 182 -6.26 -17.25 -0.19
N VAL A 183 -7.15 -18.23 -0.40
CA VAL A 183 -8.11 -18.65 0.62
C VAL A 183 -7.39 -19.13 1.88
N VAL A 184 -6.39 -20.00 1.73
CA VAL A 184 -5.58 -20.50 2.84
C VAL A 184 -4.86 -19.37 3.57
N MET A 185 -4.19 -18.46 2.84
CA MET A 185 -3.49 -17.31 3.44
C MET A 185 -4.41 -16.40 4.26
N ALA A 186 -5.68 -16.25 3.86
CA ALA A 186 -6.66 -15.47 4.61
C ALA A 186 -7.24 -16.23 5.81
N ALA A 187 -7.57 -17.51 5.63
CA ALA A 187 -8.27 -18.32 6.64
C ALA A 187 -7.39 -18.79 7.81
N VAL A 188 -6.07 -18.97 7.59
CA VAL A 188 -5.16 -19.58 8.57
C VAL A 188 -5.09 -18.83 9.91
N TYR A 189 -5.43 -17.55 9.93
CA TYR A 189 -5.43 -16.72 11.15
C TYR A 189 -6.64 -16.96 12.07
N GLY A 190 -7.56 -17.86 11.70
CA GLY A 190 -8.65 -18.33 12.57
C GLY A 190 -9.88 -17.43 12.64
N GLY A 191 -9.92 -16.34 11.88
CA GLY A 191 -11.12 -15.53 11.68
C GLY A 191 -12.12 -16.18 10.73
N GLU A 192 -13.33 -15.61 10.65
CA GLU A 192 -14.31 -16.00 9.66
C GLU A 192 -13.89 -15.54 8.26
N LEU A 193 -13.83 -16.47 7.30
CA LEU A 193 -13.63 -16.16 5.88
C LEU A 193 -14.88 -16.59 5.11
N VAL A 194 -15.61 -15.61 4.58
CA VAL A 194 -16.92 -15.81 3.94
C VAL A 194 -16.81 -15.66 2.43
N GLY A 195 -17.04 -16.76 1.72
CA GLY A 195 -17.19 -16.78 0.27
C GLY A 195 -18.58 -16.28 -0.15
N ILE A 196 -18.62 -15.25 -0.98
CA ILE A 196 -19.82 -14.70 -1.60
C ILE A 196 -19.90 -15.22 -3.03
N GLU A 197 -21.07 -15.75 -3.40
CA GLU A 197 -21.37 -16.14 -4.78
C GLU A 197 -21.60 -14.90 -5.65
N GLY A 198 -20.50 -14.26 -6.05
CA GLY A 198 -20.51 -13.04 -6.84
C GLY A 198 -19.09 -12.57 -7.17
N ASN A 199 -18.99 -11.49 -7.94
CA ASN A 199 -17.69 -10.89 -8.25
C ASN A 199 -17.25 -9.90 -7.15
N TYR A 200 -16.10 -9.25 -7.33
CA TYR A 200 -15.57 -8.29 -6.38
C TYR A 200 -16.50 -7.08 -6.11
N ASP A 201 -17.25 -6.63 -7.12
CA ASP A 201 -18.20 -5.52 -6.97
C ASP A 201 -19.42 -5.96 -6.14
N ASP A 202 -19.90 -7.20 -6.31
CA ASP A 202 -20.95 -7.77 -5.47
C ASP A 202 -20.50 -7.86 -4.00
N VAL A 203 -19.26 -8.28 -3.75
CA VAL A 203 -18.69 -8.31 -2.40
C VAL A 203 -18.63 -6.90 -1.78
N ASN A 204 -18.15 -5.90 -2.53
CA ASN A 204 -18.10 -4.52 -2.02
C ASN A 204 -19.48 -3.94 -1.75
N ARG A 205 -20.46 -4.23 -2.62
CA ARG A 205 -21.86 -3.82 -2.41
C ARG A 205 -22.40 -4.44 -1.13
N PHE A 206 -22.23 -5.74 -0.95
CA PHE A 206 -22.66 -6.45 0.26
C PHE A 206 -22.01 -5.88 1.53
N CYS A 207 -20.70 -5.64 1.53
CA CYS A 207 -20.02 -5.02 2.67
C CYS A 207 -20.55 -3.61 2.98
N SER A 208 -20.90 -2.84 1.95
CA SER A 208 -21.49 -1.49 2.13
C SER A 208 -22.90 -1.56 2.72
N GLU A 209 -23.70 -2.54 2.30
CA GLU A 209 -25.03 -2.82 2.88
C GLU A 209 -24.90 -3.24 4.35
N LEU A 210 -23.97 -4.16 4.66
CA LEU A 210 -23.73 -4.64 6.02
C LEU A 210 -23.31 -3.52 6.98
N ILE A 211 -22.47 -2.57 6.54
CA ILE A 211 -22.10 -1.39 7.33
C ILE A 211 -23.31 -0.53 7.70
N GLY A 212 -24.33 -0.47 6.83
CA GLY A 212 -25.55 0.31 7.06
C GLY A 212 -26.63 -0.45 7.85
N ASP A 213 -26.45 -1.74 8.10
CA ASP A 213 -27.41 -2.60 8.78
C ASP A 213 -27.02 -2.79 10.27
N PRO A 214 -27.98 -2.95 11.20
CA PRO A 214 -27.68 -3.26 12.60
C PRO A 214 -26.78 -4.50 12.80
N LEU A 215 -26.75 -5.45 11.87
CA LEU A 215 -25.83 -6.60 11.90
C LEU A 215 -24.36 -6.21 11.80
N GLY A 216 -24.05 -5.11 11.11
CA GLY A 216 -22.69 -4.56 10.97
C GLY A 216 -22.33 -3.58 12.08
N GLU A 217 -23.20 -3.34 13.07
CA GLU A 217 -22.87 -2.49 14.20
C GLU A 217 -21.66 -3.06 14.97
N GLY A 218 -20.64 -2.24 15.19
CA GLY A 218 -19.37 -2.67 15.80
C GLY A 218 -18.34 -3.26 14.84
N TRP A 219 -18.57 -3.21 13.51
CA TRP A 219 -17.63 -3.69 12.49
C TRP A 219 -16.79 -2.55 11.89
N GLY A 220 -15.47 -2.70 11.99
CA GLY A 220 -14.49 -1.85 11.32
C GLY A 220 -14.06 -2.44 9.99
N PHE A 221 -14.68 -2.01 8.90
CA PHE A 221 -14.23 -2.32 7.54
C PHE A 221 -13.06 -1.42 7.16
N VAL A 222 -11.84 -1.99 7.21
CA VAL A 222 -10.60 -1.23 7.06
C VAL A 222 -10.52 -0.44 5.75
N ASN A 223 -11.08 -0.99 4.66
CA ASN A 223 -11.08 -0.36 3.34
C ASN A 223 -12.37 0.42 3.01
N VAL A 224 -13.30 0.54 3.98
CA VAL A 224 -14.57 1.27 3.81
C VAL A 224 -14.74 2.31 4.91
N ASN A 225 -15.45 2.02 6.01
CA ASN A 225 -15.76 3.01 7.06
C ASN A 225 -14.53 3.48 7.87
N LEU A 226 -13.42 2.74 7.84
CA LEU A 226 -12.14 3.16 8.42
C LEU A 226 -11.13 3.66 7.38
N ARG A 227 -11.53 3.78 6.10
CA ARG A 227 -10.64 4.11 4.98
C ARG A 227 -9.81 5.38 5.19
N PRO A 228 -10.33 6.49 5.76
CA PRO A 228 -9.49 7.68 5.98
C PRO A 228 -8.28 7.43 6.88
N TYR A 229 -8.45 6.60 7.92
CA TYR A 229 -7.39 6.22 8.86
C TYR A 229 -6.45 5.17 8.26
N TYR A 230 -7.04 4.13 7.64
CA TYR A 230 -6.31 3.09 6.91
C TYR A 230 -5.31 3.68 5.90
N GLY A 231 -5.72 4.70 5.15
CA GLY A 231 -4.85 5.36 4.16
C GLY A 231 -3.60 5.98 4.78
N GLU A 232 -3.67 6.50 6.02
CA GLU A 232 -2.53 7.13 6.69
C GLU A 232 -1.39 6.14 6.95
N GLY A 233 -1.64 4.82 7.03
CA GLY A 233 -0.56 3.84 7.11
C GLY A 233 0.35 3.84 5.88
N SER A 234 -0.15 4.23 4.70
CA SER A 234 0.67 4.30 3.47
C SER A 234 1.69 5.43 3.51
N LYS A 235 1.41 6.54 4.22
CA LYS A 235 2.35 7.67 4.31
C LYS A 235 3.60 7.36 5.13
N THR A 236 3.55 6.32 5.97
CA THR A 236 4.71 5.82 6.71
C THR A 236 5.84 5.38 5.78
N LEU A 237 5.53 4.97 4.54
CA LEU A 237 6.56 4.70 3.53
C LEU A 237 7.37 5.95 3.19
N ALA A 238 6.73 7.11 3.07
CA ALA A 238 7.43 8.38 2.83
C ALA A 238 8.35 8.72 4.00
N TYR A 239 7.86 8.56 5.24
CA TYR A 239 8.65 8.81 6.45
C TYR A 239 9.89 7.91 6.51
N GLU A 240 9.70 6.61 6.33
CA GLU A 240 10.80 5.64 6.36
C GLU A 240 11.79 5.86 5.23
N ILE A 241 11.33 6.12 4.00
CA ILE A 241 12.23 6.40 2.88
C ILE A 241 13.08 7.63 3.19
N CYS A 242 12.47 8.72 3.65
CA CYS A 242 13.20 9.93 3.98
C CYS A 242 14.20 9.71 5.13
N GLU A 243 13.78 9.08 6.22
CA GLU A 243 14.64 8.76 7.37
C GLU A 243 15.82 7.88 6.94
N GLN A 244 15.57 6.80 6.19
CA GLN A 244 16.60 5.86 5.74
C GLN A 244 17.54 6.45 4.68
N LEU A 245 17.14 7.53 4.00
CA LEU A 245 18.01 8.33 3.13
C LEU A 245 18.77 9.43 3.88
N GLY A 246 18.69 9.45 5.21
CA GLY A 246 19.33 10.44 6.08
C GLY A 246 18.54 11.74 6.15
N TRP A 247 17.22 11.64 6.37
CA TRP A 247 16.27 12.76 6.38
C TRP A 247 16.28 13.59 5.10
N ARG A 248 16.24 12.90 3.94
CA ARG A 248 16.21 13.53 2.61
C ARG A 248 15.11 12.95 1.75
N LEU A 249 14.43 13.81 0.99
CA LEU A 249 13.51 13.38 -0.06
C LEU A 249 14.29 12.66 -1.17
N PRO A 250 13.77 11.54 -1.73
CA PRO A 250 14.30 11.03 -2.99
C PRO A 250 14.09 12.05 -4.11
N ASP A 251 14.86 11.95 -5.19
CA ASP A 251 14.61 12.80 -6.38
C ASP A 251 13.45 12.24 -7.20
N GLN A 252 13.35 10.91 -7.26
CA GLN A 252 12.37 10.18 -8.06
C GLN A 252 11.84 8.97 -7.29
N ILE A 253 10.55 8.70 -7.39
CA ILE A 253 9.95 7.49 -6.81
C ILE A 253 8.93 6.87 -7.76
N VAL A 254 8.97 5.53 -7.91
CA VAL A 254 8.00 4.76 -8.71
C VAL A 254 7.11 3.93 -7.77
N ILE A 255 5.80 4.13 -7.89
CA ILE A 255 4.79 3.61 -6.96
C ILE A 255 3.72 2.82 -7.75
N PRO A 256 3.38 1.58 -7.36
CA PRO A 256 2.29 0.85 -8.00
C PRO A 256 0.93 1.48 -7.70
N ILE A 257 0.03 1.43 -8.67
CA ILE A 257 -1.32 1.99 -8.56
C ILE A 257 -2.35 0.87 -8.65
N ALA A 258 -2.98 0.60 -7.50
CA ALA A 258 -4.28 -0.06 -7.42
C ALA A 258 -5.39 1.01 -7.37
N SER A 259 -5.85 1.39 -6.17
CA SER A 259 -6.84 2.48 -6.02
C SER A 259 -6.23 3.88 -6.22
N GLY A 260 -4.90 4.00 -6.11
CA GLY A 260 -4.16 5.26 -6.05
C GLY A 260 -3.81 5.75 -4.64
N SER A 261 -4.42 5.17 -3.59
CA SER A 261 -4.25 5.65 -2.20
C SER A 261 -2.81 5.61 -1.69
N GLN A 262 -2.00 4.61 -2.07
CA GLN A 262 -0.60 4.55 -1.61
C GLN A 262 0.21 5.72 -2.17
N LEU A 263 0.07 6.00 -3.46
CA LEU A 263 0.75 7.10 -4.14
C LEU A 263 0.35 8.46 -3.54
N THR A 264 -0.96 8.70 -3.38
CA THR A 264 -1.44 9.97 -2.81
C THR A 264 -0.99 10.18 -1.38
N LYS A 265 -0.88 9.11 -0.58
CA LYS A 265 -0.45 9.19 0.81
C LYS A 265 1.06 9.31 0.97
N ILE A 266 1.86 8.75 0.06
CA ILE A 266 3.31 9.00 0.03
C ILE A 266 3.59 10.46 -0.28
N ASP A 267 2.91 11.05 -1.27
CA ASP A 267 3.00 12.48 -1.57
C ASP A 267 2.61 13.34 -0.35
N LYS A 268 1.49 13.01 0.31
CA LYS A 268 1.09 13.65 1.58
C LYS A 268 2.19 13.56 2.63
N GLY A 269 2.81 12.39 2.79
CA GLY A 269 3.90 12.19 3.75
C GLY A 269 5.12 13.06 3.45
N PHE A 270 5.54 13.19 2.19
CA PHE A 270 6.61 14.12 1.80
C PHE A 270 6.25 15.57 2.14
N GLN A 271 5.04 16.01 1.80
CA GLN A 271 4.57 17.37 2.09
C GLN A 271 4.49 17.65 3.60
N GLU A 272 4.08 16.68 4.42
CA GLU A 272 4.07 16.79 5.88
C GLU A 272 5.49 16.92 6.45
N LEU A 273 6.45 16.11 5.97
CA LEU A 273 7.85 16.21 6.40
C LEU A 273 8.47 17.56 6.02
N ILE A 274 8.19 18.06 4.81
CA ILE A 274 8.64 19.39 4.36
C ILE A 274 8.06 20.48 5.28
N LYS A 275 6.74 20.43 5.51
CA LYS A 275 6.04 21.41 6.36
C LYS A 275 6.58 21.44 7.79
N LEU A 276 7.00 20.28 8.31
CA LEU A 276 7.61 20.15 9.63
C LEU A 276 9.11 20.49 9.67
N GLY A 277 9.74 20.82 8.54
CA GLY A 277 11.18 21.06 8.46
C GLY A 277 12.04 19.79 8.68
N LEU A 278 11.42 18.61 8.65
CA LEU A 278 12.11 17.33 8.84
C LEU A 278 12.92 16.91 7.62
N VAL A 279 12.69 17.52 6.47
CA VAL A 279 13.47 17.38 5.24
C VAL A 279 13.54 18.74 4.53
N GLU A 280 14.54 18.92 3.67
CA GLU A 280 14.62 20.10 2.79
C GLU A 280 13.45 20.14 1.80
N ASP A 281 12.89 21.33 1.58
CA ASP A 281 11.95 21.56 0.48
C ASP A 281 12.70 21.60 -0.86
N LYS A 282 12.60 20.51 -1.62
CA LYS A 282 13.17 20.40 -2.96
C LYS A 282 12.20 19.72 -3.93
N PRO A 283 12.33 19.96 -5.25
CA PRO A 283 11.57 19.20 -6.23
C PRO A 283 11.81 17.69 -6.11
N TYR A 284 10.74 16.92 -6.20
CA TYR A 284 10.74 15.46 -6.32
C TYR A 284 9.71 15.05 -7.36
N LYS A 285 9.94 13.91 -8.04
CA LYS A 285 9.05 13.38 -9.07
C LYS A 285 8.39 12.09 -8.61
N ILE A 286 7.07 11.97 -8.79
CA ILE A 286 6.31 10.75 -8.49
C ILE A 286 5.84 10.10 -9.78
N PHE A 287 6.24 8.85 -9.98
CA PHE A 287 5.84 8.01 -11.10
C PHE A 287 4.85 6.94 -10.64
N GLY A 288 3.83 6.72 -11.45
CA GLY A 288 2.80 5.71 -11.24
C GLY A 288 2.99 4.50 -12.14
N ALA A 289 2.79 3.30 -11.60
CA ALA A 289 2.93 2.04 -12.34
C ALA A 289 1.64 1.20 -12.31
N GLN A 290 1.15 0.78 -13.48
CA GLN A 290 0.02 -0.15 -13.62
C GLN A 290 0.37 -1.34 -14.51
N ALA A 291 -0.40 -2.42 -14.40
CA ALA A 291 -0.37 -3.49 -15.40
C ALA A 291 -1.27 -3.10 -16.58
N GLU A 292 -0.84 -3.34 -17.82
CA GLU A 292 -1.56 -2.96 -19.04
C GLU A 292 -3.01 -3.48 -19.04
N GLY A 293 -3.21 -4.71 -18.58
CA GLY A 293 -4.52 -5.35 -18.47
C GLY A 293 -5.48 -4.73 -17.44
N CYS A 294 -5.02 -3.77 -16.63
CA CYS A 294 -5.83 -2.97 -15.72
C CYS A 294 -5.13 -1.62 -15.46
N SER A 295 -5.07 -0.77 -16.48
CA SER A 295 -4.31 0.49 -16.52
C SER A 295 -5.16 1.76 -16.66
N PRO A 296 -6.34 1.89 -16.02
CA PRO A 296 -7.25 3.00 -16.29
C PRO A 296 -6.65 4.39 -15.99
N VAL A 297 -5.74 4.50 -15.02
CA VAL A 297 -5.05 5.75 -14.68
C VAL A 297 -3.95 6.07 -15.69
N SER A 298 -3.15 5.07 -16.10
CA SER A 298 -2.14 5.27 -17.14
C SER A 298 -2.78 5.69 -18.47
N ALA A 299 -3.88 5.02 -18.86
CA ALA A 299 -4.63 5.37 -20.05
C ALA A 299 -5.15 6.82 -20.02
N ALA A 300 -5.70 7.26 -18.88
CA ALA A 300 -6.15 8.64 -18.69
C ALA A 300 -4.99 9.65 -18.74
N PHE A 301 -3.86 9.32 -18.10
CA PHE A 301 -2.67 10.17 -18.08
C PHE A 301 -2.11 10.40 -19.49
N LYS A 302 -1.90 9.33 -20.26
CA LYS A 302 -1.39 9.37 -21.64
C LYS A 302 -2.32 10.13 -22.59
N ALA A 303 -3.63 10.02 -22.37
CA ALA A 303 -4.63 10.74 -23.15
C ALA A 303 -4.80 12.21 -22.72
N GLY A 304 -4.12 12.67 -21.66
CA GLY A 304 -4.28 14.02 -21.12
C GLY A 304 -5.65 14.27 -20.49
N HIS A 305 -6.37 13.22 -20.07
CA HIS A 305 -7.68 13.33 -19.45
C HIS A 305 -7.57 13.51 -17.93
N ASP A 306 -8.52 14.23 -17.33
CA ASP A 306 -8.65 14.33 -15.87
C ASP A 306 -9.56 13.24 -15.29
N VAL A 307 -10.35 12.60 -16.14
CA VAL A 307 -11.31 11.56 -15.77
C VAL A 307 -10.75 10.19 -16.08
N VAL A 308 -10.69 9.34 -15.05
CA VAL A 308 -10.32 7.93 -15.17
C VAL A 308 -11.54 7.12 -15.59
N ARG A 309 -11.48 6.51 -16.77
CA ARG A 309 -12.56 5.64 -17.26
C ARG A 309 -12.39 4.22 -16.69
N PRO A 310 -13.45 3.63 -16.11
CA PRO A 310 -13.37 2.27 -15.60
C PRO A 310 -12.96 1.23 -16.66
N GLN A 311 -12.20 0.23 -16.25
CA GLN A 311 -11.80 -0.91 -17.09
C GLN A 311 -12.19 -2.22 -16.42
N LYS A 312 -12.45 -3.27 -17.20
CA LYS A 312 -12.57 -4.63 -16.66
C LYS A 312 -11.17 -5.23 -16.51
N PRO A 313 -10.70 -5.58 -15.30
CA PRO A 313 -9.33 -6.06 -15.12
C PRO A 313 -9.06 -7.40 -15.82
N ASN A 314 -7.91 -7.51 -16.48
CA ASN A 314 -7.42 -8.73 -17.12
C ASN A 314 -5.89 -8.79 -17.09
N THR A 315 -5.31 -9.14 -15.94
CA THR A 315 -3.85 -9.22 -15.73
C THR A 315 -3.52 -10.30 -14.70
N ILE A 316 -2.27 -10.81 -14.71
CA ILE A 316 -1.69 -11.60 -13.61
C ILE A 316 -1.52 -10.79 -12.32
N ALA A 317 -1.39 -9.46 -12.39
CA ALA A 317 -1.17 -8.58 -11.24
C ALA A 317 -2.45 -8.32 -10.43
N LYS A 318 -3.03 -9.38 -9.83
CA LYS A 318 -4.34 -9.35 -9.16
C LYS A 318 -4.43 -8.31 -8.03
N SER A 319 -3.34 -8.04 -7.32
CA SER A 319 -3.31 -7.04 -6.24
C SER A 319 -3.48 -5.58 -6.74
N LEU A 320 -3.24 -5.33 -8.03
CA LEU A 320 -3.41 -4.03 -8.68
C LEU A 320 -4.65 -3.96 -9.59
N ALA A 321 -5.41 -5.05 -9.69
CA ALA A 321 -6.54 -5.22 -10.60
C ALA A 321 -7.81 -4.45 -10.16
N ILE A 322 -7.69 -3.14 -9.94
CA ILE A 322 -8.81 -2.23 -9.61
C ILE A 322 -9.17 -1.43 -10.85
N GLY A 323 -10.28 -1.84 -11.48
CA GLY A 323 -10.77 -1.24 -12.72
C GLY A 323 -11.31 0.18 -12.59
N ASN A 324 -11.79 0.56 -11.40
CA ASN A 324 -12.34 1.88 -11.09
C ASN A 324 -11.65 2.47 -9.85
N PRO A 325 -10.45 3.06 -10.00
CA PRO A 325 -9.63 3.50 -8.87
C PRO A 325 -10.16 4.79 -8.26
N ALA A 326 -10.62 4.71 -7.00
CA ALA A 326 -11.21 5.83 -6.28
C ALA A 326 -10.31 7.08 -6.16
N ASP A 327 -8.98 6.89 -6.10
CA ASP A 327 -8.02 7.99 -5.98
C ASP A 327 -7.34 8.34 -7.32
N GLY A 328 -7.81 7.76 -8.43
CA GLY A 328 -7.24 7.93 -9.77
C GLY A 328 -7.06 9.40 -10.20
N PRO A 329 -8.07 10.27 -10.05
CA PRO A 329 -7.93 11.70 -10.38
C PRO A 329 -6.80 12.41 -9.60
N TYR A 330 -6.61 12.07 -8.31
CA TYR A 330 -5.53 12.66 -7.51
C TYR A 330 -4.16 12.13 -7.91
N VAL A 331 -4.07 10.89 -8.37
CA VAL A 331 -2.83 10.35 -8.95
C VAL A 331 -2.44 11.14 -10.20
N LEU A 332 -3.41 11.48 -11.06
CA LEU A 332 -3.15 12.30 -12.25
C LEU A 332 -2.64 13.69 -11.88
N ASP A 333 -3.27 14.34 -10.90
CA ASP A 333 -2.82 15.64 -10.38
C ASP A 333 -1.38 15.57 -9.86
N ILE A 334 -1.09 14.63 -8.96
CA ILE A 334 0.24 14.49 -8.35
C ILE A 334 1.31 14.19 -9.39
N ALA A 335 1.07 13.25 -10.30
CA ALA A 335 2.02 12.91 -11.35
C ALA A 335 2.35 14.15 -12.22
N ARG A 336 1.35 14.96 -12.57
CA ARG A 336 1.56 16.20 -13.34
C ARG A 336 2.27 17.28 -12.52
N ARG A 337 1.80 17.54 -11.31
CA ARG A 337 2.33 18.58 -10.40
C ARG A 337 3.80 18.34 -10.07
N THR A 338 4.19 17.08 -9.87
CA THR A 338 5.56 16.68 -9.55
C THR A 338 6.44 16.48 -10.79
N GLY A 339 5.90 16.66 -12.00
CA GLY A 339 6.64 16.43 -13.25
C GLY A 339 7.01 14.95 -13.48
N GLY A 340 6.24 14.02 -12.92
CA GLY A 340 6.33 12.59 -13.14
C GLY A 340 5.45 12.10 -14.28
N ALA A 341 5.18 10.79 -14.29
CA ALA A 341 4.38 10.13 -15.32
C ALA A 341 3.63 8.91 -14.76
N VAL A 342 2.53 8.50 -15.41
CA VAL A 342 1.85 7.23 -15.12
C VAL A 342 1.93 6.31 -16.33
N GLU A 343 2.53 5.15 -16.15
CA GLU A 343 2.85 4.21 -17.23
C GLU A 343 2.43 2.79 -16.87
N ASP A 344 2.33 1.93 -17.89
CA ASP A 344 1.94 0.54 -17.73
C ASP A 344 2.86 -0.44 -18.47
N VAL A 345 2.84 -1.68 -18.02
CA VAL A 345 3.59 -2.81 -18.60
C VAL A 345 2.71 -4.04 -18.73
N ASN A 346 2.96 -4.84 -19.76
CA ASN A 346 2.23 -6.07 -20.01
C ASN A 346 2.66 -7.20 -19.05
N ASP A 347 1.89 -8.28 -18.98
CA ASP A 347 2.14 -9.38 -18.03
C ASP A 347 3.50 -10.08 -18.24
N GLU A 348 4.01 -10.13 -19.47
CA GLU A 348 5.33 -10.70 -19.78
C GLU A 348 6.45 -9.82 -19.20
N GLN A 349 6.33 -8.50 -19.38
CA GLN A 349 7.24 -7.51 -18.80
C GLN A 349 7.20 -7.52 -17.28
N VAL A 350 6.04 -7.81 -16.66
CA VAL A 350 5.92 -8.01 -15.21
C VAL A 350 6.76 -9.21 -14.78
N VAL A 351 6.63 -10.36 -15.44
CA VAL A 351 7.42 -11.57 -15.13
C VAL A 351 8.91 -11.33 -15.31
N ASP A 352 9.30 -10.66 -16.40
CA ASP A 352 10.70 -10.31 -16.65
C ASP A 352 11.28 -9.38 -15.59
N ALA A 353 10.48 -8.43 -15.11
CA ALA A 353 10.87 -7.52 -14.04
C ALA A 353 11.02 -8.23 -12.69
N ILE A 354 10.12 -9.17 -12.34
CA ILE A 354 10.27 -10.02 -11.14
C ILE A 354 11.61 -10.77 -11.20
N LYS A 355 11.89 -11.40 -12.35
CA LYS A 355 13.14 -12.15 -12.57
C LYS A 355 14.37 -11.24 -12.56
N LEU A 356 14.23 -10.00 -13.05
CA LEU A 356 15.29 -8.98 -13.00
C LEU A 356 15.63 -8.61 -11.57
N LEU A 357 14.63 -8.29 -10.76
CA LEU A 357 14.83 -7.96 -9.36
C LEU A 357 15.47 -9.12 -8.59
N ALA A 358 14.98 -10.34 -8.83
CA ALA A 358 15.50 -11.55 -8.18
C ALA A 358 16.96 -11.84 -8.55
N ARG A 359 17.32 -11.77 -9.84
CA ARG A 359 18.68 -12.12 -10.28
C ARG A 359 19.73 -11.06 -9.95
N THR A 360 19.33 -9.79 -9.85
CA THR A 360 20.27 -8.69 -9.60
C THR A 360 20.46 -8.43 -8.11
N GLU A 361 19.37 -8.46 -7.33
CA GLU A 361 19.41 -8.06 -5.92
C GLU A 361 19.06 -9.19 -4.94
N GLY A 362 18.67 -10.36 -5.44
CA GLY A 362 18.19 -11.45 -4.58
C GLY A 362 16.83 -11.16 -3.93
N ILE A 363 16.07 -10.20 -4.45
CA ILE A 363 14.75 -9.83 -3.95
C ILE A 363 13.70 -10.50 -4.83
N PHE A 364 12.93 -11.43 -4.26
CA PHE A 364 11.80 -12.05 -4.96
C PHE A 364 10.52 -11.26 -4.67
N GLY A 365 10.17 -10.33 -5.56
CA GLY A 365 8.98 -9.50 -5.44
C GLY A 365 7.71 -10.15 -6.02
N GLU A 366 6.54 -9.75 -5.50
CA GLU A 366 5.25 -10.14 -6.10
C GLU A 366 4.99 -9.42 -7.45
N THR A 367 3.87 -9.74 -8.10
CA THR A 367 3.49 -9.13 -9.40
C THR A 367 3.39 -7.61 -9.35
N ALA A 368 2.99 -7.03 -8.22
CA ALA A 368 2.98 -5.57 -8.04
C ALA A 368 4.40 -4.96 -8.03
N GLY A 369 5.38 -5.66 -7.44
CA GLY A 369 6.79 -5.31 -7.54
C GLY A 369 7.30 -5.43 -8.98
N GLY A 370 6.89 -6.49 -9.70
CA GLY A 370 7.15 -6.65 -11.12
C GLY A 370 6.60 -5.52 -11.98
N VAL A 371 5.35 -5.09 -11.75
CA VAL A 371 4.75 -3.92 -12.42
C VAL A 371 5.57 -2.66 -12.16
N THR A 372 5.92 -2.41 -10.90
CA THR A 372 6.63 -1.19 -10.52
C THR A 372 8.01 -1.12 -11.17
N LEU A 373 8.80 -2.21 -11.07
CA LEU A 373 10.12 -2.26 -11.69
C LEU A 373 10.05 -2.30 -13.23
N GLY A 374 9.07 -2.99 -13.80
CA GLY A 374 8.86 -3.02 -15.24
C GLY A 374 8.61 -1.61 -15.80
N VAL A 375 7.76 -0.84 -15.13
CA VAL A 375 7.50 0.57 -15.45
C VAL A 375 8.75 1.42 -15.21
N THR A 376 9.49 1.22 -14.13
CA THR A 376 10.76 1.91 -13.90
C THR A 376 11.72 1.73 -15.08
N ARG A 377 11.93 0.48 -15.51
CA ARG A 377 12.78 0.16 -16.68
C ARG A 377 12.28 0.90 -17.94
N LYS A 378 10.98 0.80 -18.24
CA LYS A 378 10.36 1.44 -19.41
C LYS A 378 10.53 2.97 -19.40
N LEU A 379 10.39 3.61 -18.23
CA LEU A 379 10.54 5.06 -18.09
C LEU A 379 12.00 5.52 -18.16
N ILE A 380 12.96 4.71 -17.72
CA ILE A 380 14.39 4.97 -17.92
C ILE A 380 14.75 4.87 -19.41
N GLU A 381 14.30 3.81 -20.09
CA GLU A 381 14.53 3.61 -21.53
C GLU A 381 13.91 4.75 -22.37
N ALA A 382 12.78 5.29 -21.94
CA ALA A 382 12.12 6.43 -22.57
C ALA A 382 12.75 7.80 -22.21
N GLY A 383 13.77 7.84 -21.34
CA GLY A 383 14.42 9.08 -20.88
C GLY A 383 13.54 9.96 -19.99
N VAL A 384 12.48 9.39 -19.40
CA VAL A 384 11.52 10.10 -18.52
C VAL A 384 12.01 10.09 -17.07
N ILE A 385 12.54 8.95 -16.60
CA ILE A 385 13.30 8.85 -15.35
C ILE A 385 14.76 9.20 -15.66
N ASP A 386 15.30 10.18 -14.95
CA ASP A 386 16.70 10.60 -15.11
C ASP A 386 17.63 9.60 -14.38
N PRO A 387 18.51 8.88 -15.08
CA PRO A 387 19.42 7.94 -14.45
C PRO A 387 20.44 8.59 -13.51
N ALA A 388 20.70 9.89 -13.61
CA ALA A 388 21.64 10.60 -12.75
C ALA A 388 21.06 11.01 -11.38
N LEU A 389 19.76 10.82 -11.16
CA LEU A 389 19.05 11.19 -9.94
C LEU A 389 18.78 9.98 -9.04
N THR A 390 18.64 10.22 -7.73
CA THR A 390 18.31 9.17 -6.76
C THR A 390 16.89 8.68 -6.97
N THR A 391 16.73 7.40 -7.30
CA THR A 391 15.44 6.78 -7.62
C THR A 391 15.07 5.70 -6.61
N VAL A 392 13.84 5.76 -6.10
CA VAL A 392 13.26 4.73 -5.21
C VAL A 392 12.18 3.96 -5.96
N VAL A 393 12.21 2.63 -5.87
CA VAL A 393 11.21 1.71 -6.46
C VAL A 393 10.55 0.93 -5.32
N LEU A 394 9.23 0.84 -5.31
CA LEU A 394 8.53 0.08 -4.27
C LEU A 394 8.34 -1.39 -4.66
N ASN A 395 8.85 -2.31 -3.85
CA ASN A 395 8.42 -3.71 -3.84
C ASN A 395 7.40 -3.90 -2.71
N THR A 396 6.13 -4.02 -3.06
CA THR A 396 5.03 -3.93 -2.08
C THR A 396 4.64 -5.26 -1.42
N GLY A 397 5.22 -6.38 -1.86
CA GLY A 397 4.96 -7.70 -1.30
C GLY A 397 5.91 -8.77 -1.81
N ASP A 398 5.85 -9.92 -1.14
CA ASP A 398 6.74 -11.05 -1.35
C ASP A 398 6.29 -11.96 -2.52
N GLY A 399 7.25 -12.40 -3.33
CA GLY A 399 7.02 -13.23 -4.51
C GLY A 399 6.45 -14.63 -4.22
N LEU A 400 6.61 -15.16 -3.00
CA LEU A 400 6.00 -16.41 -2.58
C LEU A 400 4.47 -16.38 -2.62
N LYS A 401 3.87 -15.19 -2.70
CA LYS A 401 2.42 -15.01 -2.84
C LYS A 401 1.91 -15.15 -4.27
N THR A 402 2.80 -15.25 -5.26
CA THR A 402 2.45 -15.32 -6.68
C THR A 402 3.37 -16.27 -7.44
N LEU A 403 3.61 -17.44 -6.85
CA LEU A 403 4.41 -18.49 -7.48
C LEU A 403 3.86 -18.88 -8.87
N ASP A 404 2.55 -18.83 -9.04
CA ASP A 404 1.84 -19.09 -10.29
C ASP A 404 2.36 -18.21 -11.43
N ALA A 405 2.56 -16.91 -11.20
CA ALA A 405 3.00 -15.94 -12.20
C ALA A 405 4.38 -16.27 -12.80
N VAL A 406 5.26 -16.90 -12.03
CA VAL A 406 6.63 -17.22 -12.49
C VAL A 406 6.87 -18.70 -12.72
N SER A 407 5.98 -19.58 -12.25
CA SER A 407 6.13 -21.04 -12.25
C SER A 407 6.51 -21.60 -13.63
N ALA A 408 5.82 -21.16 -14.70
CA ALA A 408 6.07 -21.64 -16.05
C ALA A 408 7.49 -21.33 -16.56
N THR A 409 8.14 -20.30 -16.03
CA THR A 409 9.47 -19.84 -16.47
C THR A 409 10.59 -20.13 -15.48
N SER A 410 10.27 -20.68 -14.31
CA SER A 410 11.19 -20.94 -13.19
C SER A 410 11.20 -22.44 -12.87
N GLN A 411 11.81 -23.22 -13.76
CA GLN A 411 11.89 -24.69 -13.68
C GLN A 411 13.32 -25.16 -13.42
N ALA A 412 13.48 -26.40 -13.00
CA ALA A 412 14.80 -27.02 -12.90
C ALA A 412 15.49 -27.04 -14.26
N THR A 413 16.69 -26.46 -14.35
CA THR A 413 17.48 -26.41 -15.60
C THR A 413 17.81 -27.79 -16.15
N ALA A 414 18.07 -28.76 -15.27
CA ALA A 414 18.30 -30.15 -15.64
C ALA A 414 17.91 -31.09 -14.49
N THR A 415 17.49 -32.31 -14.84
CA THR A 415 17.30 -33.41 -13.89
C THR A 415 18.32 -34.50 -14.21
N ILE A 416 19.22 -34.78 -13.27
CA ILE A 416 20.35 -35.71 -13.47
C ILE A 416 20.38 -36.80 -12.41
N LYS A 417 21.06 -37.91 -12.70
CA LYS A 417 21.41 -38.92 -11.69
C LYS A 417 22.43 -38.35 -10.69
N PRO A 418 22.48 -38.84 -9.44
CA PRO A 418 23.42 -38.36 -8.42
C PRO A 418 24.86 -38.85 -8.69
N SER A 419 25.47 -38.39 -9.77
CA SER A 419 26.82 -38.77 -10.19
C SER A 419 27.52 -37.62 -10.91
N LEU A 420 28.84 -37.52 -10.73
CA LEU A 420 29.66 -36.52 -11.41
C LEU A 420 29.61 -36.66 -12.93
N ASP A 421 29.50 -37.89 -13.44
CA ASP A 421 29.41 -38.12 -14.88
C ASP A 421 28.09 -37.60 -15.47
N ALA A 422 26.96 -37.78 -14.77
CA ALA A 422 25.69 -37.18 -15.18
C ALA A 422 25.72 -35.65 -15.11
N PHE A 423 26.41 -35.07 -14.13
CA PHE A 423 26.58 -33.62 -14.02
C PHE A 423 27.43 -33.05 -15.17
N ARG A 424 28.54 -33.72 -15.50
CA ARG A 424 29.38 -33.38 -16.66
C ARG A 424 28.59 -33.53 -17.97
N ALA A 425 27.85 -34.63 -18.13
CA ALA A 425 27.04 -34.91 -19.33
C ALA A 425 25.92 -33.88 -19.53
N ALA A 426 25.42 -33.28 -18.46
CA ALA A 426 24.44 -32.19 -18.51
C ALA A 426 25.04 -30.83 -18.92
N GLY A 427 26.37 -30.73 -19.11
CA GLY A 427 27.02 -29.49 -19.55
C GLY A 427 27.08 -28.38 -18.50
N LEU A 428 26.77 -28.68 -17.24
CA LEU A 428 26.68 -27.70 -16.15
C LEU A 428 28.03 -27.38 -15.48
N ALA A 429 29.09 -28.10 -15.83
CA ALA A 429 30.42 -27.93 -15.24
C ALA A 429 31.25 -26.81 -15.90
N SER A 430 30.75 -26.22 -16.99
CA SER A 430 31.40 -25.14 -17.73
C SER A 430 30.63 -23.84 -17.55
N ALA A 431 31.04 -23.06 -16.54
CA ALA A 431 30.74 -21.65 -16.35
C ALA A 431 32.00 -20.93 -15.88
#